data_AF-A0A6G0FHB2-F1
#
_entry.id   AF-A0A6G0FHB2-F1
#
_cell.length_a   1.000
_cell.length_b   1.000
_cell.length_c   1.000
_cell.angle_alpha   90.00
_cell.angle_beta   90.00
_cell.angle_gamma   90.00
#
_symmetry.space_group_name_H-M   'P 1'
#
loop_
_entity.id
_entity.type
_entity.pdbx_description
1 polymer ?
#
loop_
_entity_poly.entity_id
_entity_poly.type
_entity_poly.pdbx_seq_one_letter_code
_entity_poly.pdbx_strand_id
1 'polypeptide(L)'
;MERTGRTRVAAIASAVTLILVGFALLLHGIAFENLPRAVGGLGINLVGDTAIVLFMIRAWITDTNAQRRELTAAQHVALAQRDHYFAAQAAVECERSRVTRDAAAERAANAARLRAERDSLAAEFEERRAELIAETMEATFLMMRSGKLTADEQSAGKLIPFPAQLLPHRQAEQARSREHGVVGP
;
A
#
# COMPACT_ATOMS: atom_id res chain seq x y z
N MET A 1 -33.77 21.66 20.42
CA MET A 1 -33.08 21.56 21.73
C MET A 1 -33.26 22.79 22.63
N GLU A 2 -34.18 23.71 22.34
CA GLU A 2 -34.31 25.00 23.07
C GLU A 2 -35.20 24.95 24.33
N ARG A 3 -36.10 23.96 24.44
CA ARG A 3 -37.04 23.83 25.57
C ARG A 3 -36.40 23.32 26.88
N THR A 4 -35.18 22.78 26.82
CA THR A 4 -34.46 22.28 28.00
C THR A 4 -33.72 23.39 28.75
N GLY A 5 -33.28 24.46 28.09
CA GLY A 5 -32.60 25.59 28.76
C GLY A 5 -33.55 26.37 29.67
N ARG A 6 -34.73 26.73 29.17
CA ARG A 6 -35.75 27.48 29.93
C ARG A 6 -36.31 26.73 31.14
N THR A 7 -36.52 25.42 31.02
CA THR A 7 -37.01 24.57 32.12
C THR A 7 -35.95 24.36 33.21
N ARG A 8 -34.67 24.29 32.83
CA ARG A 8 -33.54 24.23 33.75
C ARG A 8 -33.38 25.51 34.56
N VAL A 9 -33.40 26.67 33.90
CA VAL A 9 -33.32 27.97 34.57
C VAL A 9 -34.50 28.18 35.50
N ALA A 10 -35.72 27.79 35.08
CA ALA A 10 -36.91 27.87 35.92
C ALA A 10 -36.83 26.96 37.17
N ALA A 11 -36.28 25.75 37.04
CA ALA A 11 -36.15 24.80 38.15
C ALA A 11 -35.08 25.22 39.19
N ILE A 12 -33.97 25.79 38.73
CA ILE A 12 -32.95 26.35 39.65
C ILE A 12 -33.53 27.60 40.33
N ALA A 13 -34.19 28.48 39.58
CA ALA A 13 -34.80 29.67 40.13
C ALA A 13 -35.85 29.32 41.20
N SER A 14 -36.69 28.31 40.97
CA SER A 14 -37.69 27.88 41.97
C SER A 14 -37.05 27.28 43.23
N ALA A 15 -36.00 26.47 43.08
CA ALA A 15 -35.28 25.89 44.22
C ALA A 15 -34.56 26.96 45.06
N VAL A 16 -33.93 27.95 44.41
CA VAL A 16 -33.31 29.10 45.09
C VAL A 16 -34.35 29.94 45.82
N THR A 17 -35.53 30.18 45.21
CA THR A 17 -36.62 30.88 45.90
C THR A 17 -37.14 30.12 47.10
N LEU A 18 -37.20 28.78 47.05
CA LEU A 18 -37.59 27.94 48.19
C LEU A 18 -36.60 28.09 49.35
N ILE A 19 -35.29 28.09 49.07
CA ILE A 19 -34.25 28.30 50.09
C ILE A 19 -34.37 29.71 50.69
N LEU A 20 -34.58 30.74 49.87
CA LEU A 20 -34.75 32.11 50.38
C LEU A 20 -35.98 32.23 51.29
N VAL A 21 -37.10 31.59 50.92
CA VAL A 21 -38.32 31.55 51.74
C VAL A 21 -38.10 30.74 53.03
N GLY A 22 -37.43 29.58 52.95
CA GLY A 22 -37.09 28.77 54.11
C GLY A 22 -36.17 29.50 55.09
N PHE A 23 -35.17 30.22 54.58
CA PHE A 23 -34.26 31.04 55.37
C PHE A 23 -34.96 32.22 56.03
N ALA A 24 -35.86 32.91 55.32
CA ALA A 24 -36.67 33.99 55.89
C ALA A 24 -37.59 33.48 57.01
N LEU A 25 -38.24 32.32 56.83
CA LEU A 25 -39.07 31.68 57.85
C LEU A 25 -38.25 31.23 59.08
N LEU A 26 -37.04 30.72 58.85
CA LEU A 26 -36.12 30.31 59.91
C LEU A 26 -35.70 31.51 60.75
N LEU A 27 -35.23 32.59 60.12
CA LEU A 27 -34.84 33.83 60.81
C LEU A 27 -36.00 34.45 61.55
N HIS A 28 -37.19 34.47 60.94
CA HIS A 28 -38.40 34.96 61.59
C HIS A 28 -38.82 34.08 62.78
N GLY A 29 -38.69 32.76 62.67
CA GLY A 29 -38.93 31.83 63.77
C GLY A 29 -37.99 32.08 64.95
N ILE A 30 -36.71 32.35 64.69
CA ILE A 30 -35.71 32.68 65.72
C ILE A 30 -36.00 34.03 66.36
N ALA A 31 -36.26 35.07 65.56
CA ALA A 31 -36.45 36.44 66.06
C ALA A 31 -37.70 36.61 66.95
N PHE A 32 -38.73 35.78 66.74
CA PHE A 32 -40.00 35.84 67.47
C PHE A 32 -40.25 34.61 68.36
N GLU A 33 -39.21 33.82 68.67
CA GLU A 33 -39.29 32.62 69.54
C GLU A 33 -40.37 31.58 69.13
N ASN A 34 -40.67 31.52 67.83
CA ASN A 34 -41.68 30.62 67.26
C ASN A 34 -41.01 29.35 66.72
N LEU A 35 -40.80 28.37 67.60
CA LEU A 35 -40.23 27.05 67.30
C LEU A 35 -40.83 26.38 66.03
N PRO A 36 -42.17 26.30 65.83
CA PRO A 36 -42.72 25.63 64.65
C PRO A 36 -42.33 26.31 63.32
N ARG A 37 -42.13 27.64 63.31
CA ARG A 37 -41.69 28.37 62.11
C ARG A 37 -40.21 28.14 61.82
N ALA A 38 -39.38 28.06 62.87
CA ALA A 38 -37.96 27.75 62.73
C ALA A 38 -37.74 26.33 62.16
N VAL A 39 -38.46 25.34 62.68
CA VAL A 39 -38.39 23.94 62.21
C VAL A 39 -38.92 23.82 60.77
N GLY A 40 -40.04 24.48 60.46
CA GLY A 40 -40.58 24.51 59.10
C GLY A 40 -39.62 25.13 58.07
N GLY A 41 -38.97 26.25 58.43
CA GLY A 41 -37.96 26.89 57.59
C GLY A 41 -36.75 25.98 57.31
N LEU A 42 -36.28 25.23 58.31
CA LEU A 42 -35.20 24.27 58.16
C LEU A 42 -35.58 23.12 57.21
N GLY A 43 -36.81 22.59 57.32
CA GLY A 43 -37.32 21.56 56.42
C GLY A 43 -37.40 22.04 54.96
N ILE A 44 -37.85 23.28 54.74
CA ILE A 44 -37.91 23.88 53.39
C ILE A 44 -36.51 24.06 52.79
N ASN A 45 -35.53 24.51 53.60
CA ASN A 45 -34.14 24.65 53.15
C ASN A 45 -33.55 23.30 52.76
N LEU A 46 -33.76 22.25 53.57
CA LEU A 46 -33.26 20.91 53.27
C LEU A 46 -33.81 20.38 51.92
N VAL A 47 -35.10 20.59 51.65
CA VAL A 47 -35.72 20.18 50.37
C VAL A 47 -35.17 21.01 49.20
N GLY A 48 -35.00 22.32 49.39
CA GLY A 48 -34.41 23.21 48.40
C GLY A 48 -32.99 22.80 48.01
N ASP A 49 -32.13 22.58 49.02
CA ASP A 49 -30.74 22.14 48.82
C ASP A 49 -30.68 20.78 48.12
N THR A 50 -31.51 19.83 48.55
CA THR A 50 -31.59 18.49 47.94
C THR A 50 -32.00 18.59 46.47
N ALA A 51 -32.94 19.46 46.13
CA ALA A 51 -33.37 19.68 44.74
C ALA A 51 -32.24 20.29 43.88
N ILE A 52 -31.46 21.23 44.41
CA ILE A 52 -30.29 21.81 43.70
C ILE A 52 -29.23 20.74 43.46
N VAL A 53 -28.89 19.96 44.48
CA VAL A 53 -27.87 18.89 44.37
C VAL A 53 -28.28 17.85 43.33
N LEU A 54 -29.53 17.38 43.36
CA LEU A 54 -30.04 16.43 42.35
C LEU A 54 -29.99 17.02 40.93
N PHE A 55 -30.29 18.31 40.80
CA PHE A 55 -30.19 18.99 39.52
C PHE A 55 -28.75 19.08 39.02
N MET A 56 -27.79 19.43 39.87
CA MET A 56 -26.36 19.47 39.50
C MET A 56 -25.85 18.09 39.08
N ILE A 57 -26.19 17.04 39.83
CA ILE A 57 -25.83 15.66 39.49
C ILE A 57 -26.43 15.26 38.14
N ARG A 58 -27.73 15.54 37.92
CA ARG A 58 -28.40 15.27 36.65
C ARG A 58 -27.73 16.01 35.50
N ALA A 59 -27.42 17.30 35.68
CA ALA A 59 -26.75 18.12 34.69
C ALA A 59 -25.38 17.51 34.32
N TRP A 60 -24.57 17.19 35.34
CA TRP A 60 -23.25 16.58 35.17
C TRP A 60 -23.31 15.26 34.40
N ILE A 61 -24.24 14.35 34.75
CA ILE A 61 -24.45 13.07 34.05
C ILE A 61 -24.87 13.31 32.58
N THR A 62 -25.76 14.28 32.34
CA THR A 62 -26.20 14.57 30.97
C THR A 62 -25.11 15.18 30.10
N ASP A 63 -24.22 15.97 30.69
CA ASP A 63 -23.09 16.59 30.00
C ASP A 63 -22.05 15.52 29.61
N THR A 64 -21.74 14.60 30.51
CA THR A 64 -20.89 13.44 30.20
C THR A 64 -21.52 12.52 29.14
N ASN A 65 -22.85 12.40 29.08
CA ASN A 65 -23.51 11.63 28.02
C ASN A 65 -23.38 12.27 26.63
N ALA A 66 -23.22 13.59 26.53
CA ALA A 66 -22.91 14.23 25.25
C ALA A 66 -21.48 13.89 24.81
N GLN A 67 -20.51 14.05 25.71
CA GLN A 67 -19.10 13.73 25.47
C GLN A 67 -18.89 12.24 25.12
N ARG A 68 -19.60 11.33 25.81
CA ARG A 68 -19.57 9.89 25.47
C ARG A 68 -20.10 9.61 24.07
N ARG A 69 -21.20 10.27 23.67
CA ARG A 69 -21.75 10.11 22.32
C ARG A 69 -20.80 10.65 21.25
N GLU A 70 -20.16 11.79 21.51
CA GLU A 70 -19.14 12.34 20.62
C GLU A 70 -17.93 11.41 20.49
N LEU A 71 -17.44 10.87 21.61
CA LEU A 71 -16.35 9.89 21.61
C LEU A 71 -16.74 8.63 20.81
N THR A 72 -17.94 8.08 21.02
CA THR A 72 -18.43 6.92 20.29
C THR A 72 -18.56 7.22 18.79
N ALA A 73 -19.06 8.40 18.41
CA ALA A 73 -19.12 8.82 17.02
C ALA A 73 -17.72 8.92 16.39
N ALA A 74 -16.76 9.53 17.09
CA ALA A 74 -15.37 9.63 16.64
C ALA A 74 -14.73 8.24 16.49
N GLN A 75 -14.99 7.32 17.43
CA GLN A 75 -14.52 5.93 17.34
C GLN A 75 -15.10 5.21 16.11
N HIS A 76 -16.39 5.36 15.83
CA HIS A 76 -16.99 4.75 14.64
C HIS A 76 -16.39 5.31 13.34
N VAL A 77 -16.14 6.62 13.27
CA VAL A 77 -15.48 7.22 12.10
C VAL A 77 -14.06 6.68 11.93
N ALA A 78 -13.29 6.58 13.01
CA ALA A 78 -11.93 6.04 12.97
C ALA A 78 -11.91 4.56 12.55
N LEU A 79 -12.85 3.75 13.06
CA LEU A 79 -13.00 2.35 12.65
C LEU A 79 -13.38 2.23 11.17
N ALA A 80 -14.34 3.02 10.69
CA ALA A 80 -14.73 3.02 9.29
C ALA A 80 -13.57 3.41 8.37
N GLN A 81 -12.78 4.42 8.74
CA GLN A 81 -11.58 4.80 8.00
C GLN A 81 -10.53 3.68 7.96
N ARG A 82 -10.32 2.99 9.09
CA ARG A 82 -9.41 1.85 9.16
C ARG A 82 -9.87 0.71 8.24
N ASP A 83 -11.16 0.40 8.25
CA ASP A 83 -11.72 -0.67 7.42
C ASP A 83 -11.63 -0.32 5.93
N HIS A 84 -11.88 0.94 5.56
CA HIS A 84 -11.65 1.44 4.20
C HIS A 84 -10.19 1.33 3.77
N TYR A 85 -9.24 1.66 4.66
CA TYR A 85 -7.82 1.51 4.38
C TYR A 85 -7.44 0.06 4.11
N PHE A 86 -7.89 -0.87 4.96
CA PHE A 86 -7.63 -2.30 4.75
C PHE A 86 -8.26 -2.84 3.47
N ALA A 87 -9.49 -2.42 3.15
CA ALA A 87 -10.14 -2.79 1.90
C ALA A 87 -9.36 -2.27 0.67
N ALA A 88 -8.87 -1.02 0.72
CA ALA A 88 -8.05 -0.44 -0.35
C ALA A 88 -6.71 -1.18 -0.49
N GLN A 89 -6.05 -1.52 0.62
CA GLN A 89 -4.81 -2.29 0.60
C GLN A 89 -5.02 -3.68 -0.02
N ALA A 90 -6.07 -4.39 0.40
CA ALA A 90 -6.40 -5.70 -0.16
C ALA A 90 -6.70 -5.63 -1.67
N ALA A 91 -7.38 -4.58 -2.13
CA ALA A 91 -7.62 -4.36 -3.55
C ALA A 91 -6.31 -4.17 -4.33
N VAL A 92 -5.38 -3.36 -3.81
CA VAL A 92 -4.07 -3.14 -4.43
C VAL A 92 -3.26 -4.44 -4.48
N GLU A 93 -3.28 -5.24 -3.42
CA GLU A 93 -2.59 -6.54 -3.38
C GLU A 93 -3.17 -7.54 -4.38
N CYS A 94 -4.50 -7.55 -4.57
CA CYS A 94 -5.17 -8.37 -5.57
C CYS A 94 -4.77 -7.95 -6.99
N GLU A 95 -4.81 -6.65 -7.29
CA GLU A 95 -4.40 -6.10 -8.58
C GLU A 95 -2.92 -6.39 -8.88
N ARG A 96 -2.04 -6.18 -7.90
CA ARG A 96 -0.62 -6.53 -8.01
C ARG A 96 -0.45 -8.01 -8.34
N SER A 97 -1.17 -8.89 -7.64
CA SER A 97 -1.11 -10.34 -7.86
C SER A 97 -1.65 -10.75 -9.24
N ARG A 98 -2.66 -10.04 -9.77
CA ARG A 98 -3.15 -10.24 -11.14
C ARG A 98 -2.07 -9.85 -12.14
N VAL A 99 -1.55 -8.62 -12.05
CA VAL A 99 -0.50 -8.12 -12.96
C VAL A 99 0.74 -9.01 -12.96
N THR A 100 1.16 -9.52 -11.80
CA THR A 100 2.32 -10.43 -11.75
C THR A 100 2.06 -11.76 -12.47
N ARG A 101 0.82 -12.29 -12.39
CA ARG A 101 0.44 -13.52 -13.09
C ARG A 101 0.36 -13.29 -14.59
N ASP A 102 -0.26 -12.19 -15.00
CA ASP A 102 -0.38 -11.82 -16.42
C ASP A 102 1.01 -11.61 -17.04
N ALA A 103 1.89 -10.87 -16.36
CA ALA A 103 3.27 -10.66 -16.82
C ALA A 103 4.07 -11.98 -16.89
N ALA A 104 3.86 -12.91 -15.95
CA ALA A 104 4.50 -14.22 -16.00
C ALA A 104 3.99 -15.05 -17.19
N ALA A 105 2.68 -15.02 -17.46
CA ALA A 105 2.08 -15.69 -18.60
C ALA A 105 2.58 -15.12 -19.93
N GLU A 106 2.66 -13.79 -20.06
CA GLU A 106 3.20 -13.13 -21.26
C GLU A 106 4.68 -13.46 -21.48
N ARG A 107 5.50 -13.48 -20.42
CA ARG A 107 6.90 -13.90 -20.52
C ARG A 107 7.02 -15.34 -20.99
N ALA A 108 6.19 -16.24 -20.48
CA ALA A 108 6.16 -17.64 -20.90
C ALA A 108 5.76 -17.78 -22.38
N ALA A 109 4.72 -17.05 -22.81
CA ALA A 109 4.27 -17.04 -24.19
C ALA A 109 5.34 -16.49 -25.15
N ASN A 110 5.98 -15.37 -24.79
CA ASN A 110 7.06 -14.79 -25.58
C ASN A 110 8.28 -15.71 -25.64
N ALA A 111 8.65 -16.36 -24.53
CA ALA A 111 9.73 -17.33 -24.52
C ALA A 111 9.43 -18.54 -25.41
N ALA A 112 8.19 -19.04 -25.43
CA ALA A 112 7.76 -20.10 -26.33
C ALA A 112 7.83 -19.67 -27.79
N ARG A 113 7.36 -18.45 -28.11
CA ARG A 113 7.41 -17.90 -29.47
C ARG A 113 8.85 -17.74 -29.97
N LEU A 114 9.73 -17.17 -29.16
CA LEU A 114 11.14 -17.01 -29.49
C LEU A 114 11.87 -18.34 -29.68
N ARG A 115 11.48 -19.39 -28.94
CA ARG A 115 12.02 -20.75 -29.17
C ARG A 115 11.56 -21.28 -30.52
N ALA A 116 10.28 -21.20 -30.83
CA ALA A 116 9.75 -21.62 -32.12
C ALA A 116 10.39 -20.87 -33.30
N GLU A 117 10.56 -19.54 -33.18
CA GLU A 117 11.26 -18.71 -34.19
C GLU A 117 12.74 -19.11 -34.34
N ARG A 118 13.43 -19.47 -33.24
CA ARG A 118 14.81 -19.95 -33.32
C ARG A 118 14.92 -21.31 -33.99
N ASP A 119 14.00 -22.22 -33.67
CA ASP A 119 13.98 -23.56 -34.24
C ASP A 119 13.66 -23.50 -35.75
N SER A 120 12.75 -22.61 -36.17
CA SER A 120 12.47 -22.39 -37.59
C SER A 120 13.67 -21.79 -38.33
N LEU A 121 14.32 -20.78 -37.75
CA LEU A 121 15.53 -20.20 -38.35
C LEU A 121 16.66 -21.22 -38.44
N ALA A 122 16.86 -22.06 -37.42
CA ALA A 122 17.86 -23.11 -37.44
C ALA A 122 17.61 -24.11 -38.58
N ALA A 123 16.34 -24.48 -38.82
CA ALA A 123 15.95 -25.33 -39.94
C ALA A 123 16.25 -24.66 -41.30
N GLU A 124 15.87 -23.38 -41.47
CA GLU A 124 16.18 -22.61 -42.69
C GLU A 124 17.69 -22.49 -42.93
N PHE A 125 18.48 -22.33 -41.86
CA PHE A 125 19.94 -22.27 -41.95
C PHE A 125 20.53 -23.60 -42.42
N GLU A 126 20.09 -24.74 -41.88
CA GLU A 126 20.57 -26.04 -42.33
C GLU A 126 20.16 -26.35 -43.77
N GLU A 127 18.95 -25.95 -44.19
CA GLU A 127 18.50 -26.07 -45.57
C GLU A 127 19.38 -25.27 -46.54
N ARG A 128 19.58 -23.96 -46.26
CA ARG A 128 20.49 -23.11 -47.07
C ARG A 128 21.91 -23.62 -47.09
N ARG A 129 22.38 -24.16 -45.96
CA ARG A 129 23.71 -24.76 -45.87
C ARG A 129 23.82 -26.00 -46.76
N ALA A 130 22.81 -26.87 -46.77
CA ALA A 130 22.78 -28.03 -47.64
C ALA A 130 22.73 -27.63 -49.13
N GLU A 131 21.94 -26.61 -49.48
CA GLU A 131 21.86 -26.05 -50.84
C GLU A 131 23.21 -25.50 -51.30
N LEU A 132 23.88 -24.67 -50.48
CA LEU A 132 25.22 -24.15 -50.78
C LEU A 132 26.26 -25.27 -50.93
N ILE A 133 26.19 -26.32 -50.11
CA ILE A 133 27.09 -27.47 -50.23
C ILE A 133 26.85 -28.21 -51.56
N ALA A 134 25.58 -28.41 -51.95
CA ALA A 134 25.24 -29.03 -53.22
C ALA A 134 25.71 -28.18 -54.42
N GLU A 135 25.45 -26.88 -54.41
CA GLU A 135 25.87 -25.95 -55.47
C GLU A 135 27.39 -25.90 -55.59
N THR A 136 28.11 -25.83 -54.47
CA THR A 136 29.59 -25.85 -54.48
C THR A 136 30.15 -27.19 -54.93
N MET A 137 29.53 -28.32 -54.58
CA MET A 137 29.89 -29.63 -55.09
C MET A 137 29.67 -29.75 -56.61
N GLU A 138 28.52 -29.28 -57.12
CA GLU A 138 28.23 -29.27 -58.54
C GLU A 138 29.20 -28.38 -59.31
N ALA A 139 29.44 -27.16 -58.83
CA ALA A 139 30.42 -26.24 -59.41
C ALA A 139 31.83 -26.85 -59.42
N THR A 140 32.25 -27.50 -58.32
CA THR A 140 33.53 -28.20 -58.23
C THR A 140 33.61 -29.35 -59.24
N PHE A 141 32.54 -30.14 -59.37
CA PHE A 141 32.46 -31.22 -60.34
C PHE A 141 32.57 -30.72 -61.78
N LEU A 142 31.88 -29.62 -62.11
CA LEU A 142 31.98 -28.95 -63.42
C LEU A 142 33.40 -28.41 -63.67
N MET A 143 34.07 -27.86 -62.65
CA MET A 143 35.47 -27.42 -62.74
C MET A 143 36.44 -28.60 -62.95
N MET A 144 36.20 -29.75 -62.32
CA MET A 144 37.00 -30.97 -62.56
C MET A 144 36.78 -31.50 -63.97
N ARG A 145 35.52 -31.62 -64.40
CA ARG A 145 35.15 -32.11 -65.74
C ARG A 145 35.67 -31.21 -66.87
N SER A 146 35.70 -29.90 -66.66
CA SER A 146 36.25 -28.93 -67.62
C SER A 146 37.78 -28.86 -67.62
N GLY A 147 38.46 -29.66 -66.79
CA GLY A 147 39.92 -29.66 -66.70
C GLY A 147 40.51 -28.40 -66.06
N LYS A 148 39.68 -27.50 -65.50
CA LYS A 148 40.14 -26.27 -64.84
C LYS A 148 40.73 -26.49 -63.45
N LEU A 149 40.52 -27.68 -62.87
CA LEU A 149 41.07 -28.12 -61.59
C LEU A 149 42.32 -29.01 -61.72
N THR A 150 42.90 -29.16 -62.92
CA THR A 150 44.26 -29.72 -62.99
C THR A 150 45.19 -28.73 -62.29
N ALA A 151 45.87 -29.20 -61.24
CA ALA A 151 46.94 -28.45 -60.61
C ALA A 151 47.89 -27.99 -61.72
N ASP A 152 47.90 -26.69 -61.98
CA ASP A 152 48.99 -26.11 -62.74
C ASP A 152 50.22 -26.36 -61.87
N GLU A 153 51.05 -27.33 -62.23
CA GLU A 153 52.34 -27.62 -61.57
C GLU A 153 53.31 -26.42 -61.70
N GLN A 154 52.86 -25.28 -62.21
CA GLN A 154 53.64 -24.08 -62.41
C GLN A 154 53.13 -22.93 -61.54
N SER A 155 53.55 -22.96 -60.29
CA SER A 155 54.44 -21.93 -59.75
C SER A 155 54.56 -22.18 -58.25
N ALA A 156 55.75 -22.51 -57.79
CA ALA A 156 56.17 -22.20 -56.43
C ALA A 156 56.14 -20.66 -56.30
N GLY A 157 54.93 -20.12 -56.15
CA GLY A 157 54.68 -18.72 -55.91
C GLY A 157 55.43 -18.33 -54.66
N LYS A 158 56.34 -17.37 -54.82
CA LYS A 158 57.19 -16.82 -53.76
C LYS A 158 56.30 -16.49 -52.56
N LEU A 159 56.34 -17.35 -51.54
CA LEU A 159 55.63 -17.13 -50.28
C LEU A 159 56.08 -15.77 -49.75
N ILE A 160 55.17 -14.80 -49.74
CA ILE A 160 55.39 -13.56 -48.98
C ILE A 160 55.39 -14.00 -47.52
N PRO A 161 56.52 -13.91 -46.80
CA PRO A 161 56.55 -14.29 -45.40
C PRO A 161 55.60 -13.36 -44.63
N PHE A 162 54.72 -13.96 -43.83
CA PHE A 162 53.89 -13.21 -42.89
C PHE A 162 54.80 -12.41 -41.94
N PRO A 163 54.60 -11.10 -41.76
CA PRO A 163 55.42 -10.32 -40.84
C PRO A 163 55.14 -10.79 -39.40
N ALA A 164 56.11 -11.49 -38.81
CA ALA A 164 56.05 -12.02 -37.45
C ALA A 164 56.13 -10.94 -36.34
N GLN A 165 55.95 -9.66 -36.67
CA GLN A 165 56.28 -8.53 -35.78
C GLN A 165 55.12 -7.55 -35.50
N LEU A 166 53.86 -7.95 -35.68
CA LEU A 166 52.71 -7.09 -35.34
C LEU A 166 51.67 -7.72 -34.41
N LEU A 167 52.06 -8.59 -33.48
CA LEU A 167 51.17 -9.06 -32.43
C LEU A 167 51.75 -8.89 -31.01
N PRO A 168 51.85 -7.66 -30.47
CA PRO A 168 51.89 -7.46 -29.02
C PRO A 168 50.49 -7.55 -28.36
N HIS A 169 49.42 -7.87 -29.09
CA HIS A 169 48.04 -7.69 -28.57
C HIS A 169 47.23 -8.98 -28.36
N ARG A 170 47.72 -10.16 -28.79
CA ARG A 170 46.98 -11.42 -28.57
C ARG A 170 47.04 -11.98 -27.14
N GLN A 171 47.94 -11.47 -26.30
CA GLN A 171 48.03 -11.91 -24.89
C GLN A 171 47.09 -11.14 -23.95
N ALA A 172 46.53 -9.99 -24.37
CA ALA A 172 45.66 -9.19 -23.50
C ALA A 172 44.19 -9.65 -23.50
N GLU A 173 43.70 -10.29 -24.57
CA GLU A 173 42.30 -10.71 -24.66
C GLU A 173 42.00 -12.03 -23.93
N GLN A 174 42.98 -12.95 -23.84
CA GLN A 174 42.80 -14.21 -23.11
C GLN A 174 42.75 -14.02 -21.59
N ALA A 175 43.19 -12.87 -21.05
CA ALA A 175 43.10 -12.56 -19.62
C ALA A 175 41.73 -12.03 -19.20
N ARG A 176 40.90 -11.50 -20.12
CA ARG A 176 39.57 -10.95 -19.79
C ARG A 176 38.43 -11.96 -19.80
N SER A 177 38.65 -13.17 -20.32
CA SER A 177 37.61 -14.21 -20.38
C SER A 177 37.39 -14.95 -19.05
N ARG A 178 38.06 -14.56 -17.96
CA ARG A 178 37.93 -15.20 -16.63
C ARG A 178 37.11 -14.41 -15.61
N GLU A 179 36.51 -13.29 -15.99
CA GLU A 179 35.61 -12.51 -15.13
C GLU A 179 34.14 -12.85 -15.40
N HIS A 180 33.77 -14.14 -15.36
CA HIS A 180 32.39 -14.50 -15.06
C HIS A 180 32.26 -14.64 -13.55
N GLY A 181 31.95 -13.50 -12.93
CA GLY A 181 31.49 -13.40 -11.56
C GLY A 181 30.29 -14.32 -11.36
N VAL A 182 30.47 -15.22 -10.41
CA VAL A 182 29.44 -16.06 -9.81
C VAL A 182 28.31 -15.18 -9.30
N VAL A 183 27.10 -15.36 -9.84
CA VAL A 183 25.86 -14.89 -9.23
C VAL A 183 25.50 -15.91 -8.15
N GLY A 184 25.77 -15.57 -6.90
CA GLY A 184 25.23 -16.30 -5.74
C GLY A 184 23.78 -15.90 -5.46
N PRO A 185 23.04 -16.70 -4.66
CA PRO A 185 21.64 -16.45 -4.29
C PRO A 185 21.47 -15.19 -3.42
#